data_AF-M8B8B1-F1
#
_entry.id   AF-M8B8B1-F1
#
_cell.length_a   1.000
_cell.length_b   1.000
_cell.length_c   1.000
_cell.angle_alpha   90.00
_cell.angle_beta   90.00
_cell.angle_gamma   90.00
#
_symmetry.space_group_name_H-M   'P 1'
#
loop_
_entity.id
_entity.type
_entity.pdbx_description
1 polymer ?
#
loop_
_entity_poly.entity_id
_entity_poly.type
_entity_poly.pdbx_seq_one_letter_code
_entity_poly.pdbx_strand_id
1 'polypeptide(L)'
;MEAAISVVTGELVSRFISFLKNKYNSSLSHAQSEKMEERLQHLLMRVSIVVEEADVRYITNSGMLLQLKMLSGAMYKGYHMLDTMRFQNHQESACFDKVRINDSSSNNLYLSIPFKRSRTKTEMDDKAMRLESDGALESLEIVVANMTEFVVFLGGCERMSRRPYDVHLYTNNFMFSRHAEKQKLLSFLLEHNDFHAPAVLPIIGGVGVGKKTLVAHVCADERVRSQFSTTLHLNGDNLLTVLDHGGTMFRMILVVIEFASDIGDDDWKKFHLFLIRMNKGSKIIIISKLKRLARFGSVQPIFLSVLSYDEFRYLFKTLAFGSVDPAEHPRLLQLADEFANQLHNKQGSLVAINTFSHVLRMNLTIQFWRCIFDKMTRHVKRNLFIHGAHPSVLMEQGLPVDITDFALHPLTMTSYTSNVPIKEKSPSVTFAELLADPSVRPEGDFTLIRYESRIPPHKSFVHFVTSRAQDTHEGSSSTLPGRKRRGVPI
;
A
#
# COMPACT_ATOMS: atom_id res chain seq x y z
N MET A 1 -39.21 -1.05 59.45
CA MET A 1 -39.56 -1.48 58.08
C MET A 1 -39.53 -0.30 57.10
N GLU A 2 -40.05 0.87 57.47
CA GLU A 2 -40.09 2.08 56.62
C GLU A 2 -38.71 2.62 56.18
N ALA A 3 -37.70 2.60 57.04
CA ALA A 3 -36.35 3.09 56.69
C ALA A 3 -35.67 2.23 55.59
N ALA A 4 -35.88 0.91 55.59
CA ALA A 4 -35.34 0.02 54.58
C ALA A 4 -36.05 0.19 53.23
N ILE A 5 -37.37 0.44 53.24
CA ILE A 5 -38.14 0.74 52.04
C ILE A 5 -37.65 2.06 51.43
N SER A 6 -37.43 3.10 52.23
CA SER A 6 -36.93 4.41 51.80
C SER A 6 -35.57 4.34 51.08
N VAL A 7 -34.61 3.57 51.63
CA VAL A 7 -33.28 3.38 51.03
C VAL A 7 -33.37 2.67 49.67
N VAL A 8 -34.18 1.60 49.59
CA VAL A 8 -34.38 0.85 48.34
C VAL A 8 -35.07 1.72 47.28
N THR A 9 -36.08 2.51 47.65
CA THR A 9 -36.69 3.48 46.73
C THR A 9 -35.72 4.58 46.30
N GLY A 10 -34.87 5.09 47.19
CA GLY A 10 -33.86 6.09 46.86
C GLY A 10 -32.85 5.60 45.83
N GLU A 11 -32.40 4.35 45.96
CA GLU A 11 -31.47 3.76 44.99
C GLU A 11 -32.13 3.44 43.64
N LEU A 12 -33.38 2.96 43.65
CA LEU A 12 -34.16 2.75 42.42
C LEU A 12 -34.42 4.06 41.67
N VAL A 13 -34.76 5.14 42.39
CA VAL A 13 -34.97 6.48 41.80
C VAL A 13 -33.66 7.04 41.26
N SER A 14 -32.54 6.89 41.98
CA SER A 14 -31.22 7.33 41.51
C SER A 14 -30.78 6.58 40.25
N ARG A 15 -30.99 5.26 40.19
CA ARG A 15 -30.73 4.45 38.98
C ARG A 15 -31.64 4.85 37.83
N PHE A 16 -32.91 5.16 38.10
CA PHE A 16 -33.86 5.61 37.08
C PHE A 16 -33.50 7.00 36.53
N ILE A 17 -33.13 7.95 37.38
CA ILE A 17 -32.63 9.28 36.97
C ILE A 17 -31.34 9.15 36.16
N SER A 18 -30.41 8.29 36.60
CA SER A 18 -29.16 8.03 35.87
C SER A 18 -29.43 7.40 34.50
N PHE A 19 -30.40 6.49 34.42
CA PHE A 19 -30.85 5.89 33.15
C PHE A 19 -31.46 6.93 32.21
N LEU A 20 -32.37 7.78 32.72
CA LEU A 20 -32.97 8.85 31.92
C LEU A 20 -31.94 9.89 31.46
N LYS A 21 -30.99 10.27 32.34
CA LYS A 21 -29.90 11.18 31.99
C LYS A 21 -29.00 10.58 30.92
N ASN A 22 -28.66 9.30 31.03
CA ASN A 22 -27.88 8.61 29.99
C ASN A 22 -28.66 8.50 28.67
N LYS A 23 -29.96 8.18 28.71
CA LYS A 23 -30.81 8.10 27.51
C LYS A 23 -31.00 9.45 26.82
N TYR A 24 -31.15 10.53 27.58
CA TYR A 24 -31.24 11.88 27.05
C TYR A 24 -29.90 12.33 26.46
N ASN A 25 -28.80 12.13 27.19
CA ASN A 25 -27.45 12.48 26.72
C ASN A 25 -27.05 11.67 25.48
N SER A 26 -27.43 10.39 25.39
CA SER A 26 -27.18 9.58 24.19
C SER A 26 -28.00 10.09 23.01
N SER A 27 -29.28 10.46 23.21
CA SER A 27 -30.10 11.01 22.13
C SER A 27 -29.59 12.36 21.62
N LEU A 28 -29.12 13.23 22.52
CA LEU A 28 -28.55 14.53 22.17
C LEU A 28 -27.19 14.39 21.49
N SER A 29 -26.35 13.47 21.99
CA SER A 29 -25.06 13.12 21.37
C SER A 29 -25.25 12.51 19.99
N HIS A 30 -26.31 11.71 19.80
CA HIS A 30 -26.59 11.07 18.51
C HIS A 30 -27.04 12.10 17.46
N ALA A 31 -27.91 13.04 17.83
CA ALA A 31 -28.34 14.13 16.94
C ALA A 31 -27.20 15.09 16.58
N GLN A 32 -26.29 15.37 17.52
CA GLN A 32 -25.08 16.15 17.24
C GLN A 32 -24.09 15.40 16.35
N SER A 33 -23.94 14.08 16.55
CA SER A 33 -23.10 13.20 15.74
C SER A 33 -23.60 13.12 14.29
N GLU A 34 -24.91 13.01 14.08
CA GLU A 34 -25.52 12.96 12.74
C GLU A 34 -25.29 14.26 11.96
N LYS A 35 -25.54 15.42 12.60
CA LYS A 35 -25.24 16.73 11.99
C LYS A 35 -23.75 16.92 11.69
N MET A 36 -22.88 16.39 12.54
CA MET A 36 -21.43 16.41 12.34
C MET A 36 -21.02 15.54 11.15
N GLU A 37 -21.60 14.34 11.02
CA GLU A 37 -21.37 13.42 9.92
C GLU A 37 -21.79 14.05 8.59
N GLU A 38 -22.99 14.63 8.50
CA GLU A 38 -23.48 15.34 7.31
C GLU A 38 -22.52 16.47 6.90
N ARG A 39 -22.07 17.27 7.87
CA ARG A 39 -21.11 18.36 7.62
C ARG A 39 -19.78 17.83 7.10
N LEU A 40 -19.27 16.76 7.71
CA LEU A 40 -18.03 16.10 7.29
C LEU A 40 -18.15 15.56 5.86
N GLN A 41 -19.24 14.87 5.54
CA GLN A 41 -19.51 14.35 4.19
C GLN A 41 -19.55 15.48 3.15
N HIS A 42 -20.21 16.60 3.46
CA HIS A 42 -20.27 17.75 2.55
C HIS A 42 -18.88 18.39 2.33
N LEU A 43 -18.07 18.53 3.38
CA LEU A 43 -16.70 19.03 3.24
C LEU A 43 -15.82 18.08 2.42
N LEU A 44 -15.91 16.77 2.69
CA LEU A 44 -15.18 15.74 1.95
C LEU A 44 -15.54 15.76 0.46
N MET A 45 -16.83 15.86 0.12
CA MET A 45 -17.29 15.96 -1.27
C MET A 45 -16.68 17.18 -1.97
N ARG A 46 -16.62 18.33 -1.30
CA ARG A 46 -16.02 19.54 -1.89
C ARG A 46 -14.53 19.39 -2.14
N VAL A 47 -13.79 18.83 -1.18
CA VAL A 47 -12.34 18.61 -1.32
C VAL A 47 -12.05 17.54 -2.36
N SER A 48 -12.82 16.46 -2.40
CA SER A 48 -12.62 15.35 -3.34
C SER A 48 -12.73 15.84 -4.78
N ILE A 49 -13.79 16.61 -5.11
CA ILE A 49 -13.98 17.22 -6.44
C ILE A 49 -12.77 18.08 -6.85
N VAL A 50 -12.21 18.86 -5.92
CA VAL A 50 -11.08 19.75 -6.21
C VAL A 50 -9.79 18.94 -6.42
N VAL A 51 -9.52 17.92 -5.60
CA VAL A 51 -8.36 17.04 -5.75
C VAL A 51 -8.45 16.26 -7.07
N GLU A 52 -9.63 15.75 -7.37
CA GLU A 52 -9.96 15.05 -8.61
C GLU A 52 -9.75 15.91 -9.87
N GLU A 53 -10.25 17.16 -9.86
CA GLU A 53 -10.01 18.10 -10.96
C GLU A 53 -8.53 18.50 -11.08
N ALA A 54 -7.79 18.55 -9.96
CA ALA A 54 -6.36 18.84 -9.97
C ALA A 54 -5.53 17.73 -10.61
N ASP A 55 -5.96 16.47 -10.52
CA ASP A 55 -5.25 15.31 -11.08
C ASP A 55 -5.23 15.24 -12.59
N VAL A 56 -6.23 15.87 -13.20
CA VAL A 56 -6.38 15.97 -14.64
C VAL A 56 -5.82 17.28 -15.19
N ARG A 57 -5.09 18.08 -14.41
CA ARG A 57 -4.52 19.37 -14.85
C ARG A 57 -3.03 19.48 -14.64
N TYR A 58 -2.36 20.25 -15.49
CA TYR A 58 -0.93 20.56 -15.38
C TYR A 58 -0.67 21.65 -14.35
N ILE A 59 -0.04 21.27 -13.25
CA ILE A 59 0.27 22.19 -12.14
C ILE A 59 1.79 22.30 -12.03
N THR A 60 2.33 23.42 -12.52
CA THR A 60 3.76 23.74 -12.46
C THR A 60 4.14 24.56 -11.24
N ASN A 61 3.19 25.34 -10.70
CA ASN A 61 3.42 26.20 -9.54
C ASN A 61 3.63 25.36 -8.27
N SER A 62 4.78 25.53 -7.61
CA SER A 62 5.16 24.79 -6.41
C SER A 62 4.26 25.05 -5.21
N GLY A 63 3.73 26.26 -5.07
CA GLY A 63 2.76 26.62 -4.03
C GLY A 63 1.43 25.91 -4.21
N MET A 64 0.92 25.85 -5.45
CA MET A 64 -0.29 25.06 -5.77
C MET A 64 -0.09 23.56 -5.51
N LEU A 65 1.08 23.00 -5.84
CA LEU A 65 1.39 21.60 -5.52
C LEU A 65 1.40 21.33 -4.00
N LEU A 66 1.87 22.30 -3.20
CA LEU A 66 1.83 22.20 -1.75
C LEU A 66 0.39 22.25 -1.22
N GLN A 67 -0.44 23.17 -1.74
CA GLN A 67 -1.86 23.25 -1.41
C GLN A 67 -2.61 21.96 -1.77
N LEU A 68 -2.36 21.39 -2.95
CA LEU A 68 -2.94 20.11 -3.36
C LEU A 68 -2.59 18.98 -2.37
N LYS A 69 -1.33 18.92 -1.92
CA LYS A 69 -0.88 17.96 -0.92
C LYS A 69 -1.58 18.15 0.43
N MET A 70 -1.83 19.39 0.83
CA MET A 70 -2.57 19.69 2.07
C MET A 70 -4.04 19.28 1.94
N LEU A 71 -4.69 19.60 0.82
CA LEU A 71 -6.07 19.20 0.50
C LEU A 71 -6.22 17.68 0.52
N SER A 72 -5.36 16.94 -0.19
CA SER A 72 -5.41 15.48 -0.23
C SER A 72 -5.16 14.87 1.16
N GLY A 73 -4.20 15.41 1.91
CA GLY A 73 -3.92 14.94 3.27
C GLY A 73 -5.11 15.13 4.23
N ALA A 74 -5.76 16.30 4.20
CA ALA A 74 -6.95 16.58 4.99
C ALA A 74 -8.13 15.70 4.57
N MET A 75 -8.30 15.45 3.27
CA MET A 75 -9.32 14.56 2.73
C MET A 75 -9.19 13.14 3.28
N TYR A 76 -8.01 12.53 3.22
CA TYR A 76 -7.83 11.16 3.71
C TYR A 76 -8.02 11.03 5.23
N LYS A 77 -7.58 12.03 6.00
CA LYS A 77 -7.86 12.11 7.45
C LYS A 77 -9.36 12.24 7.74
N GLY A 78 -10.07 13.04 6.96
CA GLY A 78 -11.52 13.18 7.07
C GLY A 78 -12.25 11.88 6.76
N TYR A 79 -11.83 11.12 5.73
CA TYR A 79 -12.38 9.79 5.48
C TYR A 79 -12.09 8.80 6.62
N HIS A 80 -10.92 8.90 7.24
CA HIS A 80 -10.61 8.11 8.44
C HIS A 80 -11.54 8.44 9.60
N MET A 81 -11.78 9.72 9.87
CA MET A 81 -12.76 10.18 10.87
C MET A 81 -14.19 9.71 10.53
N LEU A 82 -14.61 9.81 9.28
CA LEU A 82 -15.96 9.42 8.85
C LEU A 82 -16.22 7.92 9.11
N ASP A 83 -15.29 7.07 8.73
CA ASP A 83 -15.37 5.63 9.01
C ASP A 83 -15.41 5.36 10.52
N THR A 84 -14.67 6.14 11.29
CA THR A 84 -14.57 6.03 12.74
C THR A 84 -15.91 6.32 13.42
N MET A 85 -16.60 7.38 13.00
CA MET A 85 -17.96 7.70 13.43
C MET A 85 -18.95 6.58 13.09
N ARG A 86 -18.85 6.03 11.87
CA ARG A 86 -19.68 4.91 11.44
C ARG A 86 -19.48 3.69 12.34
N PHE A 87 -18.26 3.38 12.80
CA PHE A 87 -18.03 2.27 13.72
C PHE A 87 -18.73 2.47 15.08
N GLN A 88 -18.65 3.68 15.64
CA GLN A 88 -19.25 4.00 16.93
C GLN A 88 -20.78 3.85 16.89
N ASN A 89 -21.43 4.39 15.86
CA ASN A 89 -22.88 4.31 15.69
C ASN A 89 -23.38 2.85 15.59
N HIS A 90 -22.65 1.97 14.91
CA HIS A 90 -23.03 0.55 14.76
C HIS A 90 -22.74 -0.28 16.02
N GLN A 91 -21.75 0.10 16.84
CA GLN A 91 -21.42 -0.60 18.08
C GLN A 91 -22.43 -0.29 19.20
N GLU A 92 -22.99 0.91 19.22
CA GLU A 92 -24.08 1.29 20.13
C GLU A 92 -25.38 0.55 19.80
N SER A 93 -25.74 0.44 18.50
CA SER A 93 -26.91 -0.33 18.04
C SER A 93 -26.86 -1.82 18.44
N ALA A 94 -25.71 -2.49 18.26
CA ALA A 94 -25.54 -3.90 18.60
C ALA A 94 -25.55 -4.21 20.11
N CYS A 95 -25.42 -3.19 20.97
CA CYS A 95 -25.49 -3.34 22.43
C CYS A 95 -26.94 -3.50 22.92
N PHE A 96 -27.92 -2.91 22.20
CA PHE A 96 -29.32 -2.97 22.58
C PHE A 96 -29.99 -4.33 22.27
N ASP A 97 -29.52 -5.05 21.26
CA ASP A 97 -30.08 -6.36 20.87
C ASP A 97 -29.63 -7.52 21.77
N LYS A 98 -28.67 -7.31 22.68
CA LYS A 98 -28.12 -8.38 23.53
C LYS A 98 -28.86 -8.62 24.84
N VAL A 99 -30.00 -7.96 25.07
CA VAL A 99 -30.80 -8.09 26.31
C VAL A 99 -32.04 -8.98 26.13
N ARG A 100 -32.25 -9.61 24.97
CA ARG A 100 -33.31 -10.60 24.80
C ARG A 100 -32.77 -11.83 24.11
N ILE A 101 -32.41 -12.84 24.90
CA ILE A 101 -32.68 -14.28 24.73
C ILE A 101 -31.93 -14.95 25.90
N ASN A 102 -32.65 -15.19 26.99
CA ASN A 102 -32.39 -16.36 27.81
C ASN A 102 -32.94 -17.53 27.00
N ASP A 103 -32.10 -18.50 26.66
CA ASP A 103 -32.44 -19.91 26.87
C ASP A 103 -31.23 -20.82 26.61
N SER A 104 -31.29 -21.91 27.35
CA SER A 104 -30.23 -22.82 27.74
C SER A 104 -29.78 -23.78 26.62
N SER A 105 -28.51 -24.17 26.72
CA SER A 105 -27.94 -25.46 26.30
C SER A 105 -27.96 -25.85 24.81
N SER A 106 -26.79 -25.80 24.18
CA SER A 106 -26.18 -26.99 23.55
C SER A 106 -24.72 -26.72 23.17
N ASN A 107 -23.86 -27.66 23.55
CA ASN A 107 -22.43 -27.70 23.27
C ASN A 107 -22.16 -27.56 21.77
N ASN A 108 -21.32 -26.59 21.40
CA ASN A 108 -20.49 -26.74 20.20
C ASN A 108 -19.11 -26.12 20.43
N LEU A 109 -18.10 -26.98 20.44
CA LEU A 109 -16.69 -26.64 20.62
C LEU A 109 -16.16 -25.97 19.34
N TYR A 110 -16.42 -24.67 19.19
CA TYR A 110 -15.58 -23.81 18.37
C TYR A 110 -14.70 -23.01 19.32
N LEU A 111 -13.38 -23.12 19.14
CA LEU A 111 -12.39 -22.23 19.73
C LEU A 111 -12.65 -20.80 19.20
N SER A 112 -13.61 -20.13 19.82
CA SER A 112 -13.75 -18.70 19.78
C SER A 112 -12.52 -18.14 20.50
N ILE A 113 -11.53 -17.66 19.75
CA ILE A 113 -10.63 -16.67 20.30
C ILE A 113 -11.54 -15.51 20.72
N PRO A 114 -11.66 -15.19 22.01
CA PRO A 114 -12.44 -14.05 22.42
C PRO A 114 -11.71 -12.84 21.83
N PHE A 115 -12.43 -12.01 21.07
CA PHE A 115 -12.07 -10.60 20.93
C PHE A 115 -11.66 -10.15 22.33
N LYS A 116 -10.37 -9.86 22.57
CA LYS A 116 -9.91 -9.29 23.82
C LYS A 116 -10.59 -7.93 23.95
N ARG A 117 -11.76 -7.96 24.59
CA ARG A 117 -12.54 -6.82 25.03
C ARG A 117 -11.72 -6.21 26.17
N SER A 118 -10.81 -5.29 25.85
CA SER A 118 -10.16 -4.48 26.88
C SER A 118 -11.17 -3.47 27.41
N ARG A 119 -11.98 -3.89 28.39
CA ARG A 119 -12.93 -3.00 29.09
C ARG A 119 -12.26 -1.98 30.01
N THR A 120 -10.93 -1.88 30.02
CA THR A 120 -10.17 -0.97 30.89
C THR A 120 -9.34 0.07 30.14
N LYS A 121 -9.50 0.20 28.81
CA LYS A 121 -8.87 1.28 27.99
C LYS A 121 -9.84 2.30 27.42
N THR A 122 -11.15 2.13 27.62
CA THR A 122 -12.18 2.82 26.83
C THR A 122 -12.23 4.33 27.05
N GLU A 123 -12.05 4.85 28.29
CA GLU A 123 -12.19 6.30 28.53
C GLU A 123 -11.01 7.15 28.04
N MET A 124 -9.78 6.59 28.07
CA MET A 124 -8.58 7.30 27.59
C MET A 124 -8.44 7.22 26.07
N ASP A 125 -8.80 6.08 25.46
CA ASP A 125 -8.87 5.95 23.99
C ASP A 125 -10.02 6.79 23.41
N ASP A 126 -11.22 6.81 24.02
CA ASP A 126 -12.33 7.66 23.53
C ASP A 126 -11.97 9.15 23.54
N LYS A 127 -11.23 9.60 24.56
CA LYS A 127 -10.83 11.01 24.67
C LYS A 127 -9.75 11.36 23.65
N ALA A 128 -8.78 10.48 23.40
CA ALA A 128 -7.77 10.66 22.36
C ALA A 128 -8.41 10.61 20.95
N MET A 129 -9.36 9.71 20.74
CA MET A 129 -10.11 9.52 19.50
C MET A 129 -11.04 10.71 19.19
N ARG A 130 -11.68 11.31 20.21
CA ARG A 130 -12.44 12.56 20.05
C ARG A 130 -11.53 13.75 19.71
N LEU A 131 -10.37 13.86 20.36
CA LEU A 131 -9.38 14.91 20.04
C LEU A 131 -8.83 14.78 18.61
N GLU A 132 -8.55 13.56 18.14
CA GLU A 132 -8.07 13.31 16.78
C GLU A 132 -9.17 13.56 15.73
N SER A 133 -10.42 13.23 16.07
CA SER A 133 -11.61 13.51 15.25
C SER A 133 -11.86 15.02 15.11
N ASP A 134 -11.82 15.78 16.21
CA ASP A 134 -11.97 17.24 16.17
C ASP A 134 -10.85 17.89 15.32
N GLY A 135 -9.61 17.40 15.42
CA GLY A 135 -8.50 17.91 14.62
C GLY A 135 -8.62 17.61 13.11
N ALA A 136 -9.23 16.49 12.72
CA ALA A 136 -9.45 16.15 11.31
C ALA A 136 -10.52 17.04 10.67
N LEU A 137 -11.62 17.31 11.38
CA LEU A 137 -12.63 18.25 10.89
C LEU A 137 -12.09 19.68 10.82
N GLU A 138 -11.42 20.15 11.87
CA GLU A 138 -10.81 21.48 11.88
C GLU A 138 -9.83 21.62 10.70
N SER A 139 -9.00 20.60 10.46
CA SER A 139 -8.11 20.57 9.29
C SER A 139 -8.87 20.67 7.96
N LEU A 140 -10.00 19.99 7.82
CA LEU A 140 -10.84 20.08 6.62
C LEU A 140 -11.46 21.46 6.43
N GLU A 141 -11.95 22.06 7.51
CA GLU A 141 -12.54 23.40 7.48
C GLU A 141 -11.51 24.45 7.08
N ILE A 142 -10.29 24.36 7.64
CA ILE A 142 -9.17 25.23 7.28
C ILE A 142 -8.82 25.10 5.80
N VAL A 143 -8.66 23.88 5.26
CA VAL A 143 -8.29 23.73 3.85
C VAL A 143 -9.40 24.18 2.91
N VAL A 144 -10.66 23.92 3.24
CA VAL A 144 -11.82 24.34 2.44
C VAL A 144 -12.01 25.85 2.45
N ALA A 145 -11.75 26.51 3.57
CA ALA A 145 -11.77 27.98 3.65
C ALA A 145 -10.69 28.61 2.76
N ASN A 146 -9.53 27.95 2.64
CA ASN A 146 -8.37 28.46 1.91
C ASN A 146 -8.26 27.96 0.46
N MET A 147 -9.20 27.15 -0.03
CA MET A 147 -9.09 26.55 -1.39
C MET A 147 -9.56 27.48 -2.52
N THR A 148 -10.16 28.64 -2.22
CA THR A 148 -10.77 29.52 -3.23
C THR A 148 -9.75 30.00 -4.27
N GLU A 149 -8.62 30.53 -3.82
CA GLU A 149 -7.52 30.97 -4.70
C GLU A 149 -6.98 29.79 -5.51
N PHE A 150 -6.78 28.64 -4.87
CA PHE A 150 -6.33 27.41 -5.53
C PHE A 150 -7.26 27.02 -6.68
N VAL A 151 -8.58 27.01 -6.46
CA VAL A 151 -9.58 26.66 -7.48
C VAL A 151 -9.57 27.66 -8.64
N VAL A 152 -9.42 28.95 -8.37
CA VAL A 152 -9.33 29.98 -9.42
C VAL A 152 -8.10 29.77 -10.29
N PHE A 153 -6.92 29.59 -9.68
CA PHE A 153 -5.69 29.34 -10.43
C PHE A 153 -5.73 28.00 -11.16
N LEU A 154 -6.32 26.98 -10.56
CA LEU A 154 -6.49 25.67 -11.15
C LEU A 154 -7.30 25.74 -12.45
N GLY A 155 -8.31 26.63 -12.51
CA GLY A 155 -9.08 26.90 -13.73
C GLY A 155 -8.21 27.29 -14.94
N GLY A 156 -7.10 28.00 -14.71
CA GLY A 156 -6.14 28.41 -15.73
C GLY A 156 -5.12 27.33 -16.14
N CYS A 157 -5.03 26.23 -15.41
CA CYS A 157 -4.13 25.13 -15.76
C CYS A 157 -4.68 24.30 -16.93
N GLU A 158 -3.82 24.01 -17.92
CA GLU A 158 -4.16 23.12 -19.03
C GLU A 158 -4.55 21.72 -18.55
N ARG A 159 -5.51 21.07 -19.23
CA ARG A 159 -5.98 19.71 -18.90
C ARG A 159 -5.12 18.63 -19.56
N MET A 160 -4.85 17.54 -18.84
CA MET A 160 -3.96 16.48 -19.29
C MET A 160 -4.52 15.54 -20.35
N SER A 161 -5.83 15.27 -20.32
CA SER A 161 -6.50 14.48 -21.35
C SER A 161 -8.00 14.80 -21.41
N ARG A 162 -8.63 14.51 -22.56
CA ARG A 162 -10.08 14.60 -22.80
C ARG A 162 -10.82 13.26 -22.62
N ARG A 163 -10.30 12.32 -21.81
CA ARG A 163 -10.99 11.03 -21.63
C ARG A 163 -12.18 11.20 -20.67
N PRO A 164 -13.35 10.61 -20.97
CA PRO A 164 -14.50 10.67 -20.08
C PRO A 164 -14.17 10.12 -18.69
N TYR A 165 -14.72 10.78 -17.67
CA TYR A 165 -14.46 10.51 -16.26
C TYR A 165 -14.93 9.10 -15.81
N ASP A 166 -15.88 8.50 -16.54
CA ASP A 166 -16.36 7.11 -16.45
C ASP A 166 -15.25 6.07 -16.23
N VAL A 167 -14.11 6.27 -16.89
CA VAL A 167 -12.98 5.33 -16.88
C VAL A 167 -12.29 5.29 -15.50
N HIS A 168 -12.48 6.28 -14.62
CA HIS A 168 -11.82 6.38 -13.31
C HIS A 168 -12.48 5.47 -12.24
N LEU A 169 -13.77 5.16 -12.40
CA LEU A 169 -14.49 4.23 -11.52
C LEU A 169 -14.15 2.76 -11.82
N TYR A 170 -13.69 2.47 -13.05
CA TYR A 170 -13.43 1.10 -13.52
C TYR A 170 -11.97 0.77 -13.82
N THR A 171 -11.10 1.75 -14.14
CA THR A 171 -9.73 1.43 -14.56
C THR A 171 -8.70 1.51 -13.45
N ASN A 172 -8.09 0.36 -13.26
CA ASN A 172 -6.89 0.07 -12.48
C ASN A 172 -5.62 0.83 -12.96
N ASN A 173 -5.72 2.10 -13.40
CA ASN A 173 -4.64 2.87 -14.05
C ASN A 173 -4.28 4.19 -13.34
N PHE A 174 -4.89 4.49 -12.19
CA PHE A 174 -4.65 5.74 -11.47
C PHE A 174 -3.46 5.65 -10.52
N MET A 175 -2.64 6.72 -10.48
CA MET A 175 -1.51 6.82 -9.57
C MET A 175 -1.92 7.54 -8.28
N PHE A 176 -2.26 6.74 -7.27
CA PHE A 176 -2.77 7.23 -6.01
C PHE A 176 -1.74 8.01 -5.17
N SER A 177 -2.14 9.18 -4.67
CA SER A 177 -1.39 10.08 -3.78
C SER A 177 0.05 10.43 -4.18
N ARG A 178 0.33 10.50 -5.49
CA ARG A 178 1.65 10.90 -6.05
C ARG A 178 1.56 12.13 -6.93
N HIS A 179 0.59 12.99 -6.65
CA HIS A 179 0.24 14.14 -7.48
C HIS A 179 1.43 15.08 -7.68
N ALA A 180 2.08 15.48 -6.59
CA ALA A 180 3.23 16.38 -6.65
C ALA A 180 4.44 15.76 -7.34
N GLU A 181 4.73 14.48 -7.08
CA GLU A 181 5.83 13.74 -7.71
C GLU A 181 5.58 13.53 -9.21
N LYS A 182 4.34 13.22 -9.60
CA LYS A 182 3.90 13.11 -11.00
C LYS A 182 4.12 14.43 -11.74
N GLN A 183 3.67 15.55 -11.17
CA GLN A 183 3.80 16.89 -11.78
C GLN A 183 5.28 17.30 -11.92
N LYS A 184 6.10 17.05 -10.90
CA LYS A 184 7.54 17.31 -10.95
C LYS A 184 8.23 16.51 -12.05
N LEU A 185 7.93 15.21 -12.15
CA LEU A 185 8.50 14.36 -13.19
C LEU A 185 8.06 14.81 -14.60
N LEU A 186 6.79 15.20 -14.73
CA LEU A 186 6.23 15.66 -15.99
C LEU A 186 6.82 16.99 -16.45
N SER A 187 6.94 17.96 -15.54
CA SER A 187 7.65 19.23 -15.79
C SER A 187 9.09 18.96 -16.20
N PHE A 188 9.81 18.09 -15.48
CA PHE A 188 11.17 17.70 -15.83
C PHE A 188 11.25 17.09 -17.22
N LEU A 189 10.29 16.25 -17.63
CA LEU A 189 10.33 15.58 -18.94
C LEU A 189 9.94 16.49 -20.09
N LEU A 190 9.05 17.47 -19.88
CA LEU A 190 8.59 18.40 -20.92
C LEU A 190 9.44 19.66 -21.06
N GLU A 191 10.23 20.01 -20.05
CA GLU A 191 11.13 21.17 -20.10
C GLU A 191 12.14 21.06 -21.24
N HIS A 192 12.28 22.09 -22.07
CA HIS A 192 13.28 22.10 -23.12
C HIS A 192 14.56 22.71 -22.58
N ASN A 193 15.56 21.87 -22.34
CA ASN A 193 16.85 22.29 -21.83
C ASN A 193 17.89 22.25 -22.97
N ASP A 194 18.49 23.40 -23.28
CA ASP A 194 19.50 23.55 -24.34
C ASP A 194 20.91 23.07 -23.95
N PHE A 195 21.03 22.38 -22.82
CA PHE A 195 22.32 21.88 -22.33
C PHE A 195 22.93 20.85 -23.29
N HIS A 196 24.26 20.86 -23.39
CA HIS A 196 25.03 19.90 -24.19
C HIS A 196 25.02 18.48 -23.60
N ALA A 197 24.70 18.31 -22.32
CA ALA A 197 24.60 17.02 -21.65
C ALA A 197 23.13 16.71 -21.28
N PRO A 198 22.70 15.44 -21.37
CA PRO A 198 21.37 15.03 -20.93
C PRO A 198 21.14 15.33 -19.45
N ALA A 199 19.98 15.91 -19.12
CA ALA A 199 19.61 16.14 -17.73
C ALA A 199 19.30 14.81 -17.03
N VAL A 200 19.74 14.68 -15.77
CA VAL A 200 19.62 13.46 -14.95
C VAL A 200 18.72 13.73 -13.74
N LEU A 201 17.59 13.03 -13.67
CA LEU A 201 16.65 13.10 -12.54
C LEU A 201 16.67 11.80 -11.73
N PRO A 202 17.16 11.82 -10.48
CA PRO A 202 17.04 10.68 -9.58
C PRO A 202 15.66 10.60 -8.92
N ILE A 203 15.06 9.42 -8.97
CA ILE A 203 13.84 9.03 -8.26
C ILE A 203 14.23 7.97 -7.22
N ILE A 204 14.19 8.39 -5.96
CA ILE A 204 14.72 7.61 -4.84
C ILE A 204 13.60 7.26 -3.85
N GLY A 205 13.57 6.03 -3.34
CA GLY A 205 12.55 5.62 -2.38
C GLY A 205 12.63 4.14 -2.04
N GLY A 206 11.90 3.70 -1.02
CA GLY A 206 11.88 2.30 -0.56
C GLY A 206 11.47 1.28 -1.64
N VAL A 207 11.58 -0.01 -1.34
CA VAL A 207 11.10 -1.05 -2.24
C VAL A 207 9.56 -1.02 -2.24
N GLY A 208 8.93 -1.22 -3.40
CA GLY A 208 7.47 -1.29 -3.49
C GLY A 208 6.71 0.03 -3.27
N VAL A 209 7.37 1.19 -3.19
CA VAL A 209 6.71 2.51 -3.01
C VAL A 209 6.14 3.12 -4.30
N GLY A 210 6.31 2.46 -5.45
CA GLY A 210 5.73 2.89 -6.73
C GLY A 210 6.63 3.68 -7.67
N LYS A 211 7.96 3.71 -7.48
CA LYS A 211 8.89 4.47 -8.35
C LYS A 211 8.77 4.16 -9.85
N LYS A 212 8.75 2.87 -10.19
CA LYS A 212 8.61 2.42 -11.59
C LYS A 212 7.24 2.74 -12.15
N THR A 213 6.21 2.57 -11.33
CA THR A 213 4.83 2.90 -11.68
C THR A 213 4.69 4.40 -11.96
N LEU A 214 5.35 5.25 -11.16
CA LEU A 214 5.43 6.69 -11.40
C LEU A 214 6.02 7.01 -12.76
N VAL A 215 7.19 6.45 -13.07
CA VAL A 215 7.86 6.67 -14.36
C VAL A 215 7.02 6.16 -15.52
N ALA A 216 6.51 4.92 -15.44
CA ALA A 216 5.72 4.31 -16.50
C ALA A 216 4.44 5.10 -16.80
N HIS A 217 3.75 5.57 -15.77
CA HIS A 217 2.53 6.36 -15.93
C HIS A 217 2.80 7.74 -16.55
N VAL A 218 3.89 8.41 -16.18
CA VAL A 218 4.27 9.69 -16.82
C VAL A 218 4.76 9.47 -18.25
N CYS A 219 5.48 8.39 -18.53
CA CYS A 219 5.90 8.06 -19.90
C CYS A 219 4.72 7.69 -20.81
N ALA A 220 3.58 7.30 -20.25
CA ALA A 220 2.35 7.04 -20.99
C ALA A 220 1.60 8.33 -21.38
N ASP A 221 1.94 9.49 -20.82
CA ASP A 221 1.42 10.80 -21.26
C ASP A 221 1.77 11.02 -22.74
N GLU A 222 0.77 11.39 -23.53
CA GLU A 222 0.92 11.50 -24.99
C GLU A 222 1.99 12.51 -25.39
N ARG A 223 2.19 13.59 -24.62
CA ARG A 223 3.18 14.63 -24.93
C ARG A 223 4.58 14.14 -24.61
N VAL A 224 4.76 13.47 -23.47
CA VAL A 224 6.03 12.82 -23.12
C VAL A 224 6.39 11.78 -24.17
N ARG A 225 5.44 10.92 -24.54
CA ARG A 225 5.62 9.91 -25.57
C ARG A 225 5.90 10.52 -26.94
N SER A 226 5.35 11.69 -27.27
CA SER A 226 5.62 12.38 -28.53
C SER A 226 7.00 13.04 -28.58
N GLN A 227 7.55 13.42 -27.42
CA GLN A 227 8.84 14.10 -27.31
C GLN A 227 10.02 13.14 -27.43
N PHE A 228 9.91 11.93 -26.89
CA PHE A 228 10.97 10.93 -26.93
C PHE A 228 10.66 9.84 -27.96
N SER A 229 11.55 9.70 -28.94
CA SER A 229 11.42 8.67 -29.99
C SER A 229 11.50 7.24 -29.47
N THR A 230 12.31 7.04 -28.43
CA THR A 230 12.57 5.74 -27.81
C THR A 230 12.76 5.93 -26.31
N THR A 231 12.24 4.99 -25.51
CA THR A 231 12.58 4.87 -24.08
C THR A 231 13.41 3.61 -23.86
N LEU A 232 14.63 3.78 -23.36
CA LEU A 232 15.56 2.69 -23.07
C LEU A 232 15.54 2.36 -21.58
N HIS A 233 15.22 1.12 -21.24
CA HIS A 233 15.25 0.63 -19.85
C HIS A 233 16.51 -0.17 -19.59
N LEU A 234 17.34 0.31 -18.65
CA LEU A 234 18.62 -0.30 -18.28
C LEU A 234 18.60 -0.73 -16.81
N ASN A 235 19.31 -1.83 -16.53
CA ASN A 235 19.72 -2.18 -15.17
C ASN A 235 21.17 -1.71 -14.95
N GLY A 236 21.55 -1.34 -13.73
CA GLY A 236 22.90 -0.91 -13.37
C GLY A 236 23.99 -1.89 -13.81
N ASP A 237 23.69 -3.18 -13.78
CA ASP A 237 24.61 -4.25 -14.23
C ASP A 237 24.85 -4.25 -15.76
N ASN A 238 23.91 -3.69 -16.53
CA ASN A 238 23.94 -3.64 -18.00
C ASN A 238 24.40 -2.27 -18.54
N LEU A 239 24.95 -1.38 -17.70
CA LEU A 239 25.37 -0.05 -18.15
C LEU A 239 26.44 -0.10 -19.23
N LEU A 240 27.39 -1.02 -19.10
CA LEU A 240 28.56 -1.09 -19.98
C LEU A 240 28.27 -1.83 -21.28
N THR A 241 27.27 -2.71 -21.33
CA THR A 241 26.92 -3.45 -22.56
C THR A 241 26.29 -2.55 -23.63
N VAL A 242 25.66 -1.45 -23.24
CA VAL A 242 25.09 -0.45 -24.16
C VAL A 242 26.19 0.34 -24.88
N LEU A 243 27.39 0.44 -24.30
CA LEU A 243 28.52 1.14 -24.90
C LEU A 243 29.00 0.49 -26.20
N ASP A 244 28.76 -0.82 -26.36
CA ASP A 244 29.20 -1.60 -27.53
C ASP A 244 28.23 -1.49 -28.72
N HIS A 245 27.05 -0.90 -28.53
CA HIS A 245 26.09 -0.65 -29.60
C HIS A 245 26.25 0.80 -30.11
N GLY A 246 27.31 1.02 -30.88
CA GLY A 246 27.67 2.28 -31.52
C GLY A 246 26.73 2.74 -32.65
N GLY A 247 25.41 2.62 -32.45
CA GLY A 247 24.40 3.18 -33.35
C GLY A 247 24.22 4.68 -33.09
N THR A 248 24.25 5.49 -34.15
CA THR A 248 24.00 6.92 -34.06
C THR A 248 22.55 7.16 -33.61
N MET A 249 22.38 7.68 -32.40
CA MET A 249 21.08 7.94 -31.79
C MET A 249 20.51 9.27 -32.33
N PHE A 250 19.95 9.25 -33.54
CA PHE A 250 19.52 10.46 -34.28
C PHE A 250 18.27 11.18 -33.74
N ARG A 251 17.71 10.78 -32.59
CA ARG A 251 16.50 11.41 -32.01
C ARG A 251 16.59 11.52 -30.49
N MET A 252 15.72 12.35 -29.90
CA MET A 252 15.60 12.49 -28.45
C MET A 252 15.20 11.16 -27.81
N ILE A 253 15.93 10.75 -26.78
CA ILE A 253 15.74 9.48 -26.08
C ILE A 253 15.55 9.73 -24.59
N LEU A 254 14.69 8.93 -23.98
CA LEU A 254 14.58 8.82 -22.54
C LEU A 254 15.28 7.55 -22.06
N VAL A 255 16.26 7.68 -21.17
CA VAL A 255 16.94 6.53 -20.57
C VAL A 255 16.46 6.37 -19.13
N VAL A 256 15.93 5.20 -18.79
CA VAL A 256 15.49 4.85 -17.43
C VAL A 256 16.41 3.78 -16.87
N ILE A 257 17.18 4.12 -15.85
CA ILE A 257 18.21 3.25 -15.28
C ILE A 257 17.78 2.84 -13.87
N GLU A 258 17.65 1.54 -13.62
CA GLU A 258 17.40 0.99 -12.30
C GLU A 258 18.71 0.54 -11.64
N PHE A 259 18.98 1.04 -10.43
CA PHE A 259 20.09 0.59 -9.61
C PHE A 259 19.63 -0.17 -8.37
N ALA A 260 19.97 -1.44 -8.31
CA ALA A 260 19.82 -2.28 -7.12
C ALA A 260 20.97 -2.10 -6.11
N SER A 261 22.17 -1.81 -6.61
CA SER A 261 23.43 -1.61 -5.88
C SER A 261 24.02 -0.22 -6.16
N ASP A 262 24.98 0.19 -5.33
CA ASP A 262 25.73 1.43 -5.55
C ASP A 262 26.76 1.23 -6.67
N ILE A 263 27.06 2.29 -7.40
CA ILE A 263 28.10 2.29 -8.44
C ILE A 263 29.17 3.33 -8.09
N GLY A 264 30.42 3.05 -8.50
CA GLY A 264 31.52 3.99 -8.33
C GLY A 264 31.34 5.22 -9.21
N ASP A 265 31.85 6.37 -8.75
CA ASP A 265 31.76 7.62 -9.51
C ASP A 265 32.51 7.54 -10.84
N ASP A 266 33.58 6.75 -10.91
CA ASP A 266 34.34 6.57 -12.14
C ASP A 266 33.60 5.74 -13.18
N ASP A 267 32.81 4.74 -12.76
CA ASP A 267 31.96 3.98 -13.66
C ASP A 267 30.77 4.82 -14.14
N TRP A 268 30.20 5.65 -13.27
CA TRP A 268 29.22 6.65 -13.68
C TRP A 268 29.80 7.65 -14.68
N LYS A 269 31.02 8.16 -14.47
CA LYS A 269 31.69 9.06 -15.43
C LYS A 269 31.87 8.41 -16.79
N LYS A 270 32.34 7.15 -16.86
CA LYS A 270 32.47 6.42 -18.13
C LYS A 270 31.14 6.31 -18.87
N PHE A 271 30.08 5.96 -18.15
CA PHE A 271 28.73 5.90 -18.72
C PHE A 271 28.23 7.28 -19.15
N HIS A 272 28.45 8.31 -18.34
CA HIS A 272 28.06 9.69 -18.65
C HIS A 272 28.75 10.23 -19.92
N LEU A 273 30.01 9.86 -20.17
CA LEU A 273 30.72 10.22 -21.41
C LEU A 273 30.04 9.66 -22.67
N PHE A 274 29.42 8.48 -22.57
CA PHE A 274 28.59 7.94 -23.65
C PHE A 274 27.29 8.74 -23.82
N LEU A 275 26.64 9.12 -22.71
CA LEU A 275 25.38 9.86 -22.72
C LEU A 275 25.52 11.26 -23.32
N ILE A 276 26.66 11.95 -23.16
CA ILE A 276 26.91 13.26 -23.77
C ILE A 276 26.84 13.19 -25.32
N ARG A 277 27.05 12.01 -25.92
CA ARG A 277 26.91 11.83 -27.37
C ARG A 277 25.45 11.75 -27.84
N MET A 278 24.50 11.70 -26.91
CA MET A 278 23.07 11.69 -27.24
C MET A 278 22.63 13.05 -27.78
N ASN A 279 21.57 13.04 -28.58
CA ASN A 279 20.98 14.27 -29.08
C ASN A 279 20.52 15.20 -27.95
N LYS A 280 20.67 16.50 -28.17
CA LYS A 280 20.18 17.56 -27.28
C LYS A 280 18.70 17.32 -26.92
N GLY A 281 18.37 17.57 -25.66
CA GLY A 281 17.04 17.33 -25.12
C GLY A 281 16.76 15.88 -24.68
N SER A 282 17.68 14.94 -24.89
CA SER A 282 17.61 13.61 -24.26
C SER A 282 17.68 13.72 -22.74
N LYS A 283 17.03 12.79 -22.03
CA LYS A 283 16.92 12.83 -20.56
C LYS A 283 17.16 11.47 -19.95
N ILE A 284 17.61 11.48 -18.69
CA ILE A 284 17.91 10.29 -17.92
C ILE A 284 17.11 10.33 -16.62
N ILE A 285 16.47 9.21 -16.30
CA ILE A 285 15.83 8.95 -15.02
C ILE A 285 16.60 7.83 -14.32
N ILE A 286 17.05 8.11 -13.10
CA ILE A 286 17.62 7.09 -12.22
C ILE A 286 16.54 6.61 -11.26
N ILE A 287 16.32 5.31 -11.14
CA ILE A 287 15.43 4.70 -10.14
C ILE A 287 16.27 3.92 -9.15
N SER A 288 16.20 4.24 -7.86
CA SER A 288 16.89 3.44 -6.83
C SER A 288 16.24 3.48 -5.45
N LYS A 289 16.62 2.51 -4.61
CA LYS A 289 16.42 2.54 -3.15
C LYS A 289 17.53 3.27 -2.38
N LEU A 290 18.67 3.52 -3.03
CA LEU A 290 19.87 4.05 -2.38
C LEU A 290 19.89 5.58 -2.44
N LYS A 291 19.74 6.24 -1.28
CA LYS A 291 19.79 7.72 -1.17
C LYS A 291 21.06 8.33 -1.75
N ARG A 292 22.20 7.66 -1.60
CA ARG A 292 23.50 8.11 -2.12
C ARG A 292 23.57 8.23 -3.65
N LEU A 293 22.69 7.57 -4.40
CA LEU A 293 22.66 7.69 -5.87
C LEU A 293 22.00 9.00 -6.34
N ALA A 294 21.43 9.79 -5.42
CA ALA A 294 21.01 11.14 -5.71
C ALA A 294 22.17 12.05 -6.18
N ARG A 295 23.43 11.72 -5.82
CA ARG A 295 24.63 12.47 -6.22
C ARG A 295 24.87 12.54 -7.73
N PHE A 296 24.25 11.64 -8.49
CA PHE A 296 24.35 11.61 -9.95
C PHE A 296 23.30 12.49 -10.65
N GLY A 297 22.38 13.10 -9.89
CA GLY A 297 21.37 14.00 -10.45
C GLY A 297 21.95 15.34 -10.87
N SER A 298 21.53 15.85 -12.03
CA SER A 298 21.76 17.24 -12.44
C SER A 298 20.65 18.18 -11.95
N VAL A 299 19.53 17.62 -11.47
CA VAL A 299 18.39 18.33 -10.88
C VAL A 299 18.03 17.73 -9.52
N GLN A 300 17.20 18.44 -8.75
CA GLN A 300 16.78 17.97 -7.43
C GLN A 300 16.07 16.61 -7.54
N PRO A 301 16.48 15.60 -6.74
CA PRO A 301 15.88 14.27 -6.79
C PRO A 301 14.43 14.29 -6.29
N ILE A 302 13.60 13.41 -6.87
CA ILE A 302 12.26 13.11 -6.37
C ILE A 302 12.37 11.98 -5.35
N PHE A 303 11.99 12.26 -4.10
CA PHE A 303 11.93 11.25 -3.05
C PHE A 303 10.51 10.69 -2.90
N LEU A 304 10.34 9.39 -3.10
CA LEU A 304 9.09 8.67 -2.85
C LEU A 304 9.16 8.01 -1.47
N SER A 305 8.41 8.58 -0.53
CA SER A 305 8.17 7.98 0.79
C SER A 305 7.11 6.88 0.72
N VAL A 306 7.01 6.07 1.77
CA VAL A 306 5.79 5.29 2.02
C VAL A 306 4.59 6.24 2.15
N LEU A 307 3.40 5.79 1.74
CA LEU A 307 2.17 6.56 1.94
C LEU A 307 1.91 6.79 3.44
N SER A 308 1.28 7.91 3.78
CA SER A 308 0.77 8.12 5.14
C SER A 308 -0.21 7.01 5.52
N TYR A 309 -0.45 6.81 6.82
CA TYR A 309 -1.38 5.79 7.26
C TYR A 309 -2.80 6.02 6.70
N ASP A 310 -3.27 7.28 6.72
CA ASP A 310 -4.59 7.65 6.20
C ASP A 310 -4.70 7.38 4.68
N GLU A 311 -3.66 7.76 3.91
CA GLU A 311 -3.57 7.49 2.47
C GLU A 311 -3.56 5.99 2.18
N PHE A 312 -2.73 5.25 2.93
CA PHE A 312 -2.57 3.80 2.77
C PHE A 312 -3.87 3.07 3.07
N ARG A 313 -4.53 3.43 4.17
CA ARG A 313 -5.81 2.88 4.63
C ARG A 313 -6.90 3.16 3.61
N TYR A 314 -7.03 4.41 3.16
CA TYR A 314 -8.00 4.78 2.13
C TYR A 314 -7.81 3.98 0.85
N LEU A 315 -6.58 3.88 0.35
CA LEU A 315 -6.25 3.09 -0.84
C LEU A 315 -6.59 1.61 -0.65
N PHE A 316 -6.20 1.02 0.49
CA PHE A 316 -6.47 -0.39 0.78
C PHE A 316 -7.97 -0.68 0.77
N LYS A 317 -8.78 0.16 1.42
CA LYS A 317 -10.24 0.03 1.41
C LYS A 317 -10.83 0.12 0.03
N THR A 318 -10.49 1.19 -0.70
CA THR A 318 -10.96 1.42 -2.06
C THR A 318 -10.66 0.20 -2.94
N LEU A 319 -9.47 -0.39 -2.81
CA LEU A 319 -9.11 -1.59 -3.56
C LEU A 319 -9.75 -2.88 -3.02
N ALA A 320 -10.01 -3.01 -1.72
CA ALA A 320 -10.57 -4.24 -1.16
C ALA A 320 -12.06 -4.38 -1.44
N PHE A 321 -12.80 -3.27 -1.41
CA PHE A 321 -14.24 -3.22 -1.71
C PHE A 321 -14.53 -3.02 -3.20
N GLY A 322 -13.63 -2.39 -3.95
CA GLY A 322 -13.85 -2.11 -5.37
C GLY A 322 -15.03 -1.15 -5.55
N SER A 323 -16.05 -1.59 -6.29
CA SER A 323 -17.28 -0.81 -6.54
C SER A 323 -18.37 -1.02 -5.49
N VAL A 324 -18.14 -1.89 -4.50
CA VAL A 324 -19.11 -2.15 -3.43
C VAL A 324 -19.02 -1.05 -2.39
N ASP A 325 -20.16 -0.51 -1.96
CA ASP A 325 -20.20 0.50 -0.91
C ASP A 325 -19.77 -0.11 0.44
N PRO A 326 -18.65 0.35 1.04
CA PRO A 326 -18.21 -0.16 2.34
C PRO A 326 -19.22 0.11 3.47
N ALA A 327 -20.12 1.09 3.32
CA ALA A 327 -21.16 1.39 4.30
C ALA A 327 -22.15 0.23 4.50
N GLU A 328 -22.38 -0.60 3.48
CA GLU A 328 -23.23 -1.80 3.57
C GLU A 328 -22.57 -2.94 4.37
N HIS A 329 -21.27 -2.84 4.65
CA HIS A 329 -20.47 -3.89 5.28
C HIS A 329 -19.63 -3.40 6.49
N PRO A 330 -20.26 -2.88 7.56
CA PRO A 330 -19.56 -2.23 8.67
C PRO A 330 -18.53 -3.12 9.38
N ARG A 331 -18.80 -4.43 9.50
CA ARG A 331 -17.85 -5.40 10.09
C ARG A 331 -16.62 -5.65 9.19
N LEU A 332 -16.79 -5.63 7.88
CA LEU A 332 -15.67 -5.75 6.95
C LEU A 332 -14.85 -4.46 6.96
N LEU A 333 -15.52 -3.30 7.06
CA LEU A 333 -14.85 -2.01 7.13
C LEU A 333 -13.92 -1.91 8.35
N GLN A 334 -14.33 -2.43 9.51
CA GLN A 334 -13.48 -2.50 10.70
C GLN A 334 -12.29 -3.44 10.49
N LEU A 335 -12.53 -4.60 9.89
CA LEU A 335 -11.46 -5.55 9.61
C LEU A 335 -10.47 -5.02 8.55
N ALA A 336 -10.95 -4.22 7.60
CA ALA A 336 -10.11 -3.53 6.63
C ALA A 336 -9.09 -2.59 7.32
N ASP A 337 -9.50 -1.93 8.41
CA ASP A 337 -8.60 -1.08 9.21
C ASP A 337 -7.54 -1.90 9.94
N GLU A 338 -7.90 -3.06 10.47
CA GLU A 338 -6.95 -3.97 11.09
C GLU A 338 -5.90 -4.47 10.07
N PHE A 339 -6.35 -4.82 8.85
CA PHE A 339 -5.46 -5.16 7.74
C PHE A 339 -4.53 -3.99 7.39
N ALA A 340 -5.09 -2.79 7.19
CA ALA A 340 -4.32 -1.61 6.81
C ALA A 340 -3.24 -1.29 7.85
N ASN A 341 -3.60 -1.31 9.13
CA ASN A 341 -2.69 -1.14 10.26
C ASN A 341 -1.53 -2.14 10.21
N GLN A 342 -1.84 -3.43 10.04
CA GLN A 342 -0.81 -4.46 10.07
C GLN A 342 0.13 -4.38 8.86
N LEU A 343 -0.39 -4.03 7.67
CA LEU A 343 0.41 -3.87 6.46
C LEU A 343 1.25 -2.58 6.45
N HIS A 344 0.77 -1.51 7.08
CA HIS A 344 1.47 -0.22 7.14
C HIS A 344 2.64 -0.23 8.13
N ASN A 345 2.42 -0.75 9.36
CA ASN A 345 3.30 -0.61 10.54
C ASN A 345 4.78 -1.03 10.38
N LYS A 346 5.16 -1.72 9.31
CA LYS A 346 6.55 -2.19 9.11
C LYS A 346 7.20 -1.87 7.78
N GLN A 347 6.46 -1.42 6.76
CA GLN A 347 7.07 -0.92 5.50
C GLN A 347 6.07 -0.28 4.52
N GLY A 348 4.76 -0.47 4.68
CA GLY A 348 3.72 0.11 3.82
C GLY A 348 3.91 -0.14 2.32
N SER A 349 4.14 -1.39 1.93
CA SER A 349 4.37 -1.78 0.52
C SER A 349 3.08 -1.74 -0.31
N LEU A 350 3.09 -0.99 -1.42
CA LEU A 350 1.96 -0.95 -2.36
C LEU A 350 1.70 -2.32 -3.02
N VAL A 351 2.74 -3.15 -3.15
CA VAL A 351 2.59 -4.52 -3.67
C VAL A 351 1.74 -5.35 -2.71
N ALA A 352 1.98 -5.23 -1.40
CA ALA A 352 1.20 -5.94 -0.39
C ALA A 352 -0.26 -5.46 -0.35
N ILE A 353 -0.50 -4.13 -0.43
CA ILE A 353 -1.85 -3.58 -0.55
C ILE A 353 -2.59 -4.23 -1.72
N ASN A 354 -2.02 -4.17 -2.91
CA ASN A 354 -2.66 -4.70 -4.12
C ASN A 354 -2.89 -6.21 -4.03
N THR A 355 -1.95 -6.95 -3.44
CA THR A 355 -2.07 -8.40 -3.26
C THR A 355 -3.25 -8.75 -2.36
N PHE A 356 -3.28 -8.22 -1.13
CA PHE A 356 -4.31 -8.58 -0.15
C PHE A 356 -5.67 -8.00 -0.53
N SER A 357 -5.73 -6.75 -0.98
CA SER A 357 -7.00 -6.15 -1.44
C SER A 357 -7.61 -6.92 -2.61
N HIS A 358 -6.79 -7.44 -3.54
CA HIS A 358 -7.29 -8.27 -4.62
C HIS A 358 -7.93 -9.56 -4.10
N VAL A 359 -7.28 -10.27 -3.17
CA VAL A 359 -7.80 -11.52 -2.58
C VAL A 359 -9.09 -11.27 -1.80
N LEU A 360 -9.12 -10.23 -0.97
CA LEU A 360 -10.28 -9.90 -0.15
C LEU A 360 -11.51 -9.53 -1.00
N ARG A 361 -11.29 -8.87 -2.15
CA ARG A 361 -12.36 -8.50 -3.09
C ARG A 361 -13.03 -9.72 -3.74
N MET A 362 -12.36 -10.88 -3.78
CA MET A 362 -12.94 -12.09 -4.38
C MET A 362 -14.09 -12.67 -3.55
N ASN A 363 -14.15 -12.36 -2.25
CA ASN A 363 -15.17 -12.88 -1.36
C ASN A 363 -15.42 -11.93 -0.18
N LEU A 364 -16.54 -11.20 -0.22
CA LEU A 364 -16.94 -10.23 0.81
C LEU A 364 -17.69 -10.87 1.99
N THR A 365 -17.26 -12.04 2.44
CA THR A 365 -17.75 -12.63 3.70
C THR A 365 -16.80 -12.36 4.85
N ILE A 366 -17.37 -12.06 6.03
CA ILE A 366 -16.59 -11.78 7.23
C ILE A 366 -15.71 -12.96 7.66
N GLN A 367 -16.17 -14.19 7.42
CA GLN A 367 -15.41 -15.41 7.74
C GLN A 367 -14.18 -15.54 6.85
N PHE A 368 -14.32 -15.28 5.55
CA PHE A 368 -13.19 -15.32 4.61
C PHE A 368 -12.14 -14.26 4.98
N TRP A 369 -12.55 -13.02 5.19
CA TRP A 369 -11.62 -11.93 5.55
C TRP A 369 -10.88 -12.24 6.86
N ARG A 370 -11.57 -12.76 7.87
CA ARG A 370 -10.93 -13.17 9.14
C ARG A 370 -9.93 -14.29 8.94
N CYS A 371 -10.27 -15.30 8.13
CA CYS A 371 -9.36 -16.40 7.81
C CYS A 371 -8.06 -15.87 7.19
N ILE A 372 -8.16 -14.98 6.20
CA ILE A 372 -7.00 -14.36 5.54
C ILE A 372 -6.19 -13.51 6.53
N PHE A 373 -6.86 -12.75 7.40
CA PHE A 373 -6.21 -11.92 8.42
C PHE A 373 -5.42 -12.77 9.42
N ASP A 374 -6.01 -13.87 9.88
CA ASP A 374 -5.36 -14.81 10.79
C ASP A 374 -4.13 -15.46 10.15
N LYS A 375 -4.24 -15.88 8.87
CA LYS A 375 -3.08 -16.40 8.11
C LYS A 375 -1.97 -15.36 8.03
N MET A 376 -2.30 -14.10 7.71
CA MET A 376 -1.33 -13.00 7.65
C MET A 376 -0.66 -12.75 9.00
N THR A 377 -1.44 -12.73 10.08
CA THR A 377 -0.93 -12.52 11.44
C THR A 377 0.02 -13.65 11.88
N ARG A 378 -0.34 -14.91 11.60
CA ARG A 378 0.54 -16.04 11.91
C ARG A 378 1.82 -16.01 11.07
N HIS A 379 1.72 -15.72 9.77
CA HIS A 379 2.86 -15.57 8.88
C HIS A 379 3.88 -14.53 9.38
N VAL A 380 3.40 -13.36 9.81
CA VAL A 380 4.27 -12.31 10.40
C VAL A 380 4.93 -12.80 11.68
N LYS A 381 4.16 -13.37 12.62
CA LYS A 381 4.70 -13.87 13.89
C LYS A 381 5.72 -14.98 13.69
N ARG A 382 5.45 -15.90 12.75
CA ARG A 382 6.31 -17.03 12.43
C ARG A 382 7.65 -16.59 11.85
N ASN A 383 7.65 -15.67 10.90
CA ASN A 383 8.90 -15.13 10.35
C ASN A 383 9.69 -14.32 11.39
N LEU A 384 9.01 -13.56 12.25
CA LEU A 384 9.67 -12.86 13.35
C LEU A 384 10.31 -13.86 14.32
N PHE A 385 9.66 -14.99 14.59
CA PHE A 385 10.20 -16.05 15.44
C PHE A 385 11.38 -16.78 14.80
N ILE A 386 11.27 -17.18 13.53
CA ILE A 386 12.30 -17.99 12.83
C ILE A 386 13.51 -17.13 12.45
N HIS A 387 13.29 -15.91 11.97
CA HIS A 387 14.32 -15.08 11.33
C HIS A 387 14.65 -13.81 12.13
N GLY A 388 13.93 -13.51 13.22
CA GLY A 388 14.13 -12.28 13.99
C GLY A 388 13.69 -11.00 13.27
N ALA A 389 13.07 -11.10 12.09
CA ALA A 389 12.74 -9.96 11.23
C ALA A 389 11.36 -10.11 10.57
N HIS A 390 10.75 -8.98 10.23
CA HIS A 390 9.47 -8.94 9.54
C HIS A 390 9.61 -9.44 8.08
N PRO A 391 8.61 -10.17 7.52
CA PRO A 391 8.66 -10.68 6.14
C PRO A 391 9.02 -9.62 5.09
N SER A 392 8.52 -8.39 5.22
CA SER A 392 8.85 -7.30 4.28
C SER A 392 10.34 -6.99 4.24
N VAL A 393 11.00 -6.93 5.40
CA VAL A 393 12.44 -6.65 5.52
C VAL A 393 13.26 -7.77 4.89
N LEU A 394 12.87 -9.02 5.15
CA LEU A 394 13.50 -10.20 4.55
C LEU A 394 13.41 -10.16 3.02
N MET A 395 12.23 -9.86 2.48
CA MET A 395 12.04 -9.72 1.03
C MET A 395 12.88 -8.60 0.42
N GLU A 396 13.00 -7.45 1.10
CA GLU A 396 13.83 -6.32 0.65
C GLU A 396 15.33 -6.65 0.61
N GLN A 397 15.76 -7.54 1.49
CA GLN A 397 17.13 -8.05 1.57
C GLN A 397 17.36 -9.28 0.68
N GLY A 398 16.32 -9.79 0.00
CA GLY A 398 16.40 -11.01 -0.80
C GLY A 398 16.58 -12.28 0.04
N LEU A 399 16.26 -12.23 1.32
CA LEU A 399 16.36 -13.37 2.23
C LEU A 399 15.13 -14.27 2.13
N PRO A 400 15.25 -15.56 2.48
CA PRO A 400 14.12 -16.49 2.48
C PRO A 400 13.03 -16.09 3.49
N VAL A 401 11.77 -16.33 3.12
CA VAL A 401 10.57 -16.04 3.91
C VAL A 401 9.72 -17.29 4.08
N ASP A 402 9.36 -17.65 5.30
CA ASP A 402 8.45 -18.76 5.56
C ASP A 402 7.01 -18.39 5.16
N ILE A 403 6.36 -19.22 4.32
CA ILE A 403 4.96 -19.01 3.88
C ILE A 403 4.03 -20.15 4.32
N THR A 404 4.41 -20.87 5.37
CA THR A 404 3.70 -22.07 5.85
C THR A 404 2.24 -21.79 6.17
N ASP A 405 1.96 -20.65 6.82
CA ASP A 405 0.61 -20.26 7.21
C ASP A 405 -0.33 -19.97 6.03
N PHE A 406 0.21 -19.70 4.84
CA PHE A 406 -0.58 -19.50 3.63
C PHE A 406 -0.88 -20.82 2.93
N ALA A 407 0.14 -21.68 2.80
CA ALA A 407 0.06 -22.93 2.06
C ALA A 407 -0.33 -24.15 2.90
N LEU A 408 -0.47 -24.00 4.22
CA LEU A 408 -0.66 -25.10 5.18
C LEU A 408 0.39 -26.23 5.05
N HIS A 409 1.60 -25.89 4.60
CA HIS A 409 2.70 -26.80 4.36
C HIS A 409 4.04 -26.07 4.56
N PRO A 410 5.10 -26.71 5.13
CA PRO A 410 6.39 -26.07 5.34
C PRO A 410 7.03 -25.65 4.01
N LEU A 411 6.90 -24.38 3.68
CA LEU A 411 7.36 -23.78 2.42
C LEU A 411 8.18 -22.52 2.71
N THR A 412 9.21 -22.31 1.92
CA THR A 412 10.03 -21.10 1.97
C THR A 412 10.04 -20.41 0.62
N MET A 413 9.75 -19.12 0.62
CA MET A 413 9.73 -18.26 -0.55
C MET A 413 11.00 -17.42 -0.61
N THR A 414 11.65 -17.36 -1.77
CA THR A 414 12.78 -16.48 -2.05
C THR A 414 12.48 -15.60 -3.26
N SER A 415 12.82 -14.31 -3.16
CA SER A 415 12.69 -13.39 -4.28
C SER A 415 13.63 -13.80 -5.41
N TYR A 416 13.17 -13.76 -6.67
CA TYR A 416 14.08 -13.78 -7.80
C TYR A 416 14.95 -12.52 -7.74
N THR A 417 16.24 -12.67 -7.43
CA THR A 417 17.21 -11.67 -7.87
C THR A 417 17.30 -11.77 -9.38
N SER A 418 17.53 -10.65 -10.07
CA SER A 418 17.47 -10.47 -11.53
C SER A 418 18.38 -11.38 -12.37
N ASN A 419 19.04 -12.37 -11.76
CA ASN A 419 20.06 -13.24 -12.36
C ASN A 419 19.69 -14.73 -12.38
N VAL A 420 18.47 -15.11 -11.97
CA VAL A 420 18.02 -16.51 -12.11
C VAL A 420 16.95 -16.59 -13.20
N PRO A 421 17.21 -17.25 -14.34
CA PRO A 421 16.20 -17.43 -15.37
C PRO A 421 15.00 -18.15 -14.76
N ILE A 422 13.80 -17.61 -15.01
CA ILE A 422 12.56 -18.33 -14.73
C ILE A 422 12.69 -19.64 -15.51
N LYS A 423 12.75 -20.77 -14.80
CA LYS A 423 12.64 -22.06 -15.46
C LYS A 423 11.24 -22.09 -16.06
N GLU A 424 11.12 -21.84 -17.36
CA GLU A 424 9.84 -21.83 -18.11
C GLU A 424 9.03 -23.14 -17.94
N LYS A 425 9.64 -24.20 -17.40
CA LYS A 425 9.03 -25.51 -17.14
C LYS A 425 8.62 -25.76 -15.68
N SER A 426 8.79 -24.82 -14.76
CA SER A 426 8.37 -25.00 -13.36
C SER A 426 6.86 -24.75 -13.22
N PRO A 427 6.12 -25.56 -12.44
CA PRO A 427 4.72 -25.28 -12.17
C PRO A 427 4.58 -23.91 -11.50
N SER A 428 3.51 -23.19 -11.80
CA SER A 428 3.25 -21.86 -11.25
C SER A 428 1.87 -21.78 -10.62
N VAL A 429 1.77 -21.06 -9.50
CA VAL A 429 0.50 -20.77 -8.82
C VAL A 429 0.45 -19.30 -8.46
N THR A 430 -0.74 -18.69 -8.49
CA THR A 430 -0.90 -17.32 -8.00
C THR A 430 -1.07 -17.32 -6.49
N PHE A 431 -0.62 -16.24 -5.85
CA PHE A 431 -0.80 -16.10 -4.40
C PHE A 431 -2.27 -15.96 -4.00
N ALA A 432 -3.12 -15.47 -4.91
CA ALA A 432 -4.57 -15.40 -4.69
C ALA A 432 -5.19 -16.80 -4.63
N GLU A 433 -4.87 -17.67 -5.58
CA GLU A 433 -5.32 -19.07 -5.58
C GLU A 433 -4.82 -19.79 -4.33
N LEU A 434 -3.53 -19.67 -4.01
CA LEU A 434 -2.93 -20.32 -2.83
C LEU A 434 -3.57 -19.88 -1.51
N LEU A 435 -3.94 -18.59 -1.39
CA LEU A 435 -4.60 -18.07 -0.19
C LEU A 435 -6.05 -18.55 -0.07
N ALA A 436 -6.77 -18.59 -1.18
CA ALA A 436 -8.16 -19.01 -1.25
C ALA A 436 -8.29 -20.51 -1.02
N ASP A 437 -7.43 -21.31 -1.64
CA ASP A 437 -7.40 -22.76 -1.54
C ASP A 437 -5.94 -23.26 -1.46
N PRO A 438 -5.45 -23.63 -0.26
CA PRO A 438 -4.11 -24.18 -0.10
C PRO A 438 -3.87 -25.50 -0.85
N SER A 439 -4.91 -26.21 -1.28
CA SER A 439 -4.79 -27.49 -1.99
C SER A 439 -4.29 -27.36 -3.42
N VAL A 440 -4.42 -26.17 -4.04
CA VAL A 440 -3.92 -25.87 -5.40
C VAL A 440 -2.39 -25.75 -5.47
N ARG A 441 -1.71 -25.88 -4.34
CA ARG A 441 -0.24 -25.87 -4.24
C ARG A 441 0.37 -26.98 -5.12
N PRO A 442 1.30 -26.65 -6.03
CA PRO A 442 2.03 -27.67 -6.78
C PRO A 442 2.89 -28.58 -5.89
N GLU A 443 3.09 -29.82 -6.34
CA GLU A 443 4.06 -30.72 -5.71
C GLU A 443 5.51 -30.27 -6.00
N GLY A 444 6.36 -30.32 -4.97
CA GLY A 444 7.76 -29.91 -5.08
C GLY A 444 7.98 -28.40 -5.12
N ASP A 445 9.01 -27.98 -5.85
CA ASP A 445 9.39 -26.59 -6.01
C ASP A 445 8.60 -25.91 -7.14
N PHE A 446 8.13 -24.68 -6.90
CA PHE A 446 7.26 -23.99 -7.84
C PHE A 446 7.47 -22.49 -7.86
N THR A 447 6.89 -21.87 -8.88
CA THR A 447 6.91 -20.41 -9.07
C THR A 447 5.64 -19.80 -8.47
N LEU A 448 5.80 -18.88 -7.52
CA LEU A 448 4.69 -18.15 -6.92
C LEU A 448 4.57 -16.77 -7.55
N ILE A 449 3.47 -16.53 -8.27
CA ILE A 449 3.12 -15.20 -8.79
C ILE A 449 2.40 -14.46 -7.68
N ARG A 450 3.13 -13.59 -6.96
CA ARG A 450 2.58 -12.87 -5.82
C ARG A 450 1.52 -11.86 -6.23
N TYR A 451 1.83 -11.10 -7.26
CA TYR A 451 0.94 -10.08 -7.83
C TYR A 451 1.43 -9.72 -9.23
N GLU A 452 0.50 -9.47 -10.14
CA GLU A 452 0.79 -8.88 -11.43
C GLU A 452 0.20 -7.46 -11.45
N SER A 453 1.07 -6.48 -11.71
CA SER A 453 0.64 -5.07 -11.71
C SER A 453 -0.41 -4.83 -12.77
N ARG A 454 -1.55 -4.27 -12.36
CA ARG A 454 -2.56 -3.79 -13.31
C ARG A 454 -2.21 -2.44 -13.93
N ILE A 455 -1.28 -1.71 -13.30
CA ILE A 455 -0.75 -0.44 -13.81
C ILE A 455 0.53 -0.75 -14.61
N PRO A 456 0.76 -0.09 -15.77
CA PRO A 456 2.02 -0.14 -16.48
C PRO A 456 3.24 0.02 -15.54
N PRO A 457 4.34 -0.74 -15.74
CA PRO A 457 4.63 -1.58 -16.90
C PRO A 457 4.13 -3.03 -16.78
N HIS A 458 3.06 -3.28 -16.01
CA HIS A 458 2.49 -4.62 -15.81
C HIS A 458 3.47 -5.64 -15.25
N LYS A 459 4.36 -5.17 -14.36
CA LYS A 459 5.40 -6.02 -13.78
C LYS A 459 4.78 -7.13 -12.90
N SER A 460 5.17 -8.36 -13.18
CA SER A 460 4.89 -9.52 -12.32
C SER A 460 5.90 -9.61 -11.17
N PHE A 461 5.39 -9.79 -9.96
CA PHE A 461 6.18 -9.99 -8.75
C PHE A 461 6.25 -11.48 -8.45
N VAL A 462 7.26 -12.13 -9.02
CA VAL A 462 7.43 -13.57 -8.99
C VAL A 462 8.45 -13.97 -7.92
N HIS A 463 8.20 -15.08 -7.23
CA HIS A 463 9.09 -15.66 -6.23
C HIS A 463 9.24 -17.15 -6.48
N PHE A 464 10.39 -17.71 -6.12
CA PHE A 464 10.61 -19.15 -6.13
C PHE A 464 10.23 -19.71 -4.77
N VAL A 465 9.51 -20.82 -4.74
CA VAL A 465 9.09 -21.48 -3.51
C VAL A 465 9.70 -22.85 -3.46
N THR A 466 10.41 -23.13 -2.36
CA THR A 466 10.96 -24.45 -2.07
C THR A 466 10.12 -25.16 -1.03
N SER A 467 9.86 -26.44 -1.30
CA SER A 467 9.23 -27.33 -0.33
C SER A 467 10.27 -27.85 0.65
N ARG A 468 10.06 -27.62 1.95
CA ARG A 468 10.91 -28.18 3.01
C ARG A 468 10.31 -29.44 3.64
N ALA A 469 9.49 -30.20 2.90
CA ALA A 469 9.10 -31.53 3.38
C ALA A 469 10.40 -32.33 3.59
N GLN A 470 10.78 -32.53 4.86
CA GLN A 470 11.94 -33.31 5.21
C GLN A 470 11.76 -34.74 4.72
N ASP A 471 12.87 -35.27 4.21
CA ASP A 471 13.31 -36.65 4.28
C ASP A 471 13.06 -37.25 5.69
N THR A 472 11.81 -37.53 6.01
CA THR A 472 11.42 -38.26 7.23
C THR A 472 10.41 -39.33 6.86
N HIS A 473 10.92 -40.40 6.23
CA HIS A 473 10.51 -41.82 6.23
C HIS A 473 11.46 -42.47 5.19
N GLU A 474 12.43 -43.35 5.46
CA GLU A 474 12.65 -44.35 6.50
C GLU A 474 14.16 -44.52 6.79
N GLY A 475 14.48 -45.07 7.95
CA GLY A 475 15.84 -45.42 8.34
C GLY A 475 16.37 -46.70 7.67
N SER A 476 17.69 -46.81 7.73
CA SER A 476 18.56 -47.98 7.49
C SER A 476 18.95 -48.31 6.04
N SER A 477 20.12 -47.79 5.62
CA SER A 477 21.34 -48.63 5.52
C SER A 477 22.53 -47.80 5.01
N SER A 478 23.55 -47.67 5.87
CA SER A 478 24.98 -47.63 5.54
C SER A 478 25.44 -47.05 4.19
N THR A 479 26.14 -45.92 4.21
CA THR A 479 27.62 -45.86 4.05
C THR A 479 28.10 -44.41 4.02
N LEU A 480 28.96 -44.07 4.99
CA LEU A 480 29.79 -42.87 4.98
C LEU A 480 30.75 -42.92 3.78
N PRO A 481 30.92 -41.86 2.97
CA PRO A 481 32.05 -41.79 2.06
C PRO A 481 33.27 -41.33 2.87
N GLY A 482 34.12 -42.29 3.21
CA GLY A 482 35.38 -42.07 3.90
C GLY A 482 36.33 -41.16 3.12
N ARG A 483 37.04 -40.30 3.87
CA ARG A 483 38.28 -39.64 3.45
C ARG A 483 39.24 -40.67 2.86
N LYS A 484 39.46 -40.63 1.54
CA LYS A 484 40.65 -41.24 0.92
C LYS A 484 41.76 -40.20 0.82
N ARG A 485 42.80 -40.40 1.65
CA ARG A 485 44.12 -39.77 1.51
C ARG A 485 44.72 -40.16 0.15
N ARG A 486 45.27 -39.18 -0.57
CA ARG A 486 46.18 -39.40 -1.69
C ARG A 486 47.47 -40.02 -1.16
N GLY A 487 47.80 -41.24 -1.62
CA GLY A 487 49.15 -41.76 -1.57
C GLY A 487 49.93 -41.23 -2.77
N VAL A 488 51.13 -40.71 -2.51
CA VAL A 488 52.19 -40.46 -3.50
C VAL A 488 53.14 -41.67 -3.40
N PRO A 489 53.71 -42.17 -4.52
CA PRO A 489 54.49 -43.41 -4.50
C PRO A 489 55.96 -43.19 -4.12
N ILE A 490 56.53 -44.31 -3.64
CA ILE A 490 57.91 -44.63 -3.20
C ILE A 490 58.21 -44.24 -1.75
#